data_AF-A0A8J7Q5Y1-F1
#
_entry.id   AF-A0A8J7Q5Y1-F1
#
_cell.length_a   1.000
_cell.length_b   1.000
_cell.length_c   1.000
_cell.angle_alpha   90.00
_cell.angle_beta   90.00
_cell.angle_gamma   90.00
#
_symmetry.space_group_name_H-M   'P 1'
#
loop_
_entity.id
_entity.type
_entity.pdbx_description
1 polymer ?
#
loop_
_entity_poly.entity_id
_entity_poly.type
_entity_poly.pdbx_seq_one_letter_code
_entity_poly.pdbx_strand_id
1 'polypeptide(L)'
;MKFGKVNPEWTVDELLEQQCIFYLKDICDLLEIKAESVKKKAVEFEQRGVDIWEELGLRRLWTHWIVRMQNFRSFYNEQLRPRVRTVQKDWDMKALLQAQGVFLLTEVCRLIPVTPNQMRYRARTVPEAQTTIGVWKDDDMKVYLVDIQVFAEWLRKEQLLQDLEDEEPEA
;
A
#
# COMPACT_ATOMS: atom_id res chain seq x y z
N MET A 1 9.53 -7.46 -27.52
CA MET A 1 8.88 -7.52 -26.19
C MET A 1 7.59 -8.30 -26.33
N LYS A 2 7.26 -9.23 -25.41
CA LYS A 2 6.08 -10.11 -25.52
C LYS A 2 4.94 -9.58 -24.63
N PHE A 3 3.69 -9.84 -25.04
CA PHE A 3 2.54 -9.66 -24.16
C PHE A 3 2.49 -10.80 -23.14
N GLY A 4 2.48 -10.45 -21.86
CA GLY A 4 2.38 -11.38 -20.75
C GLY A 4 0.95 -11.53 -20.27
N LYS A 5 0.66 -12.64 -19.59
CA LYS A 5 -0.56 -12.83 -18.81
C LYS A 5 -0.21 -12.68 -17.34
N VAL A 6 -0.98 -11.89 -16.59
CA VAL A 6 -0.77 -11.72 -15.15
C VAL A 6 -1.12 -13.03 -14.43
N ASN A 7 -0.19 -13.54 -13.61
CA ASN A 7 -0.51 -14.58 -12.65
C ASN A 7 -1.04 -13.90 -11.37
N PRO A 8 -2.29 -14.18 -10.93
CA PRO A 8 -2.84 -13.60 -9.72
C PRO A 8 -2.08 -14.00 -8.44
N GLU A 9 -1.29 -15.07 -8.48
CA GLU A 9 -0.48 -15.52 -7.35
C GLU A 9 0.87 -14.77 -7.22
N TRP A 10 1.23 -13.93 -8.20
CA TRP A 10 2.45 -13.16 -8.10
C TRP A 10 2.37 -12.12 -6.99
N THR A 11 3.47 -12.02 -6.25
CA THR A 11 3.73 -10.88 -5.39
C THR A 11 3.95 -9.61 -6.23
N VAL A 12 3.82 -8.45 -5.58
CA VAL A 12 4.10 -7.15 -6.21
C VAL A 12 5.52 -7.12 -6.80
N ASP A 13 6.51 -7.61 -6.07
CA ASP A 13 7.91 -7.57 -6.53
C ASP A 13 8.14 -8.50 -7.72
N GLU A 14 7.57 -9.71 -7.70
CA GLU A 14 7.63 -10.64 -8.84
C GLU A 14 6.96 -10.05 -10.10
N LEU A 15 5.82 -9.37 -9.95
CA LEU A 15 5.15 -8.68 -11.06
C LEU A 15 6.05 -7.59 -11.65
N LEU A 16 6.66 -6.76 -10.79
CA LEU A 16 7.49 -5.62 -11.19
C LEU A 16 8.81 -6.05 -11.88
N GLU A 17 9.24 -7.29 -11.68
CA GLU A 17 10.44 -7.86 -12.31
C GLU A 17 10.20 -8.47 -13.70
N GLN A 18 8.94 -8.63 -14.11
CA GLN A 18 8.61 -9.21 -15.40
C GLN A 18 9.09 -8.34 -16.57
N GLN A 19 9.72 -8.94 -17.58
CA GLN A 19 10.14 -8.24 -18.80
C GLN A 19 9.09 -8.32 -19.92
N CYS A 20 7.81 -8.13 -19.56
CA CYS A 20 6.67 -8.24 -20.47
C CYS A 20 5.85 -6.95 -20.54
N ILE A 21 4.96 -6.89 -21.53
CA ILE A 21 3.89 -5.89 -21.62
C ILE A 21 2.59 -6.51 -21.12
N PHE A 22 1.85 -5.79 -20.30
CA PHE A 22 0.55 -6.20 -19.79
C PHE A 22 -0.52 -5.14 -20.06
N TYR A 23 -1.78 -5.50 -19.90
CA TYR A 23 -2.84 -4.50 -19.84
C TYR A 23 -2.78 -3.76 -18.51
N LEU A 24 -2.95 -2.44 -18.56
CA LEU A 24 -2.93 -1.59 -17.37
C LEU A 24 -3.98 -2.02 -16.35
N LYS A 25 -5.16 -2.46 -16.81
CA LYS A 25 -6.22 -2.94 -15.92
C LYS A 25 -5.72 -4.08 -15.03
N ASP A 26 -5.12 -5.11 -15.62
CA ASP A 26 -4.68 -6.31 -14.90
C ASP A 26 -3.56 -5.99 -13.90
N ILE A 27 -2.67 -5.05 -14.25
CA ILE A 27 -1.62 -4.55 -13.36
C ILE A 27 -2.21 -3.74 -12.21
N CYS A 28 -3.15 -2.83 -12.50
CA CYS A 28 -3.79 -2.01 -11.49
C CYS A 28 -4.58 -2.85 -10.47
N ASP A 29 -5.27 -3.89 -10.94
CA ASP A 29 -6.02 -4.81 -10.08
C ASP A 29 -5.06 -5.54 -9.12
N LEU A 30 -3.92 -6.07 -9.60
CA LEU A 30 -2.94 -6.76 -8.75
C LEU A 30 -2.21 -5.82 -7.77
N LEU A 31 -1.91 -4.59 -8.21
CA LEU A 31 -1.20 -3.59 -7.41
C LEU A 31 -2.13 -2.79 -6.49
N GLU A 32 -3.44 -3.09 -6.49
CA GLU A 32 -4.46 -2.39 -5.71
C GLU A 32 -4.47 -0.86 -5.94
N ILE A 33 -4.15 -0.42 -7.16
CA ILE A 33 -4.13 1.00 -7.54
C ILE A 33 -5.25 1.31 -8.54
N LYS A 34 -5.78 2.53 -8.48
CA LYS A 34 -6.80 2.98 -9.43
C LYS A 34 -6.18 3.30 -10.80
N ALA A 35 -6.69 2.67 -11.86
CA ALA A 35 -6.24 2.94 -13.23
C ALA A 35 -6.41 4.41 -13.63
N GLU A 36 -7.43 5.11 -13.12
CA GLU A 36 -7.65 6.54 -13.34
C GLU A 36 -6.48 7.39 -12.81
N SER A 37 -5.93 7.04 -11.64
CA SER A 37 -4.78 7.74 -11.06
C SER A 37 -3.55 7.62 -11.95
N VAL A 38 -3.32 6.41 -12.47
CA VAL A 38 -2.21 6.12 -13.39
C VAL A 38 -2.36 6.91 -14.70
N LYS A 39 -3.56 6.88 -15.30
CA LYS A 39 -3.87 7.62 -16.52
C LYS A 39 -3.72 9.12 -16.33
N LYS A 40 -4.17 9.66 -15.20
CA LYS A 40 -4.04 11.09 -14.88
C LYS A 40 -2.56 11.50 -14.85
N LYS A 41 -1.70 10.70 -14.21
CA LYS A 41 -0.25 10.93 -14.19
C LYS A 41 0.37 10.85 -15.59
N ALA A 42 -0.03 9.88 -16.41
CA ALA A 42 0.43 9.80 -17.79
C ALA A 42 0.09 11.09 -18.57
N VAL A 43 -1.14 11.60 -18.44
CA VAL A 43 -1.57 12.86 -19.09
C VAL A 43 -0.79 14.06 -18.55
N GLU A 44 -0.53 14.13 -17.24
CA GLU A 44 0.31 15.19 -16.65
C GLU A 44 1.73 15.20 -17.23
N PHE A 45 2.31 14.02 -17.51
CA PHE A 45 3.63 13.90 -18.14
C PHE A 45 3.59 14.26 -19.64
N GLU A 46 2.55 13.83 -20.36
CA GLU A 46 2.35 14.18 -21.77
C GLU A 46 2.26 15.70 -21.97
N GLN A 47 1.53 16.38 -21.09
CA GLN A 47 1.40 17.84 -21.09
C GLN A 47 2.74 18.56 -20.84
N ARG A 48 3.72 17.88 -20.23
CA ARG A 48 5.08 18.39 -20.02
C ARG A 48 6.02 18.05 -21.18
N GLY A 49 5.53 17.43 -22.25
CA GLY A 49 6.32 17.02 -23.41
C GLY A 49 7.20 15.79 -23.16
N VAL A 50 6.88 15.00 -22.14
CA VAL A 50 7.66 13.82 -21.76
C VAL A 50 7.16 12.59 -22.52
N ASP A 51 8.07 11.76 -23.03
CA ASP A 51 7.72 10.47 -23.62
C ASP A 51 7.26 9.49 -22.53
N ILE A 52 5.94 9.34 -22.44
CA ILE A 52 5.27 8.48 -21.45
C ILE A 52 5.72 7.02 -21.58
N TRP A 53 6.04 6.55 -22.80
CA TRP A 53 6.44 5.17 -23.00
C TRP A 53 7.81 4.91 -22.39
N GLU A 54 8.76 5.84 -22.60
CA GLU A 54 10.10 5.73 -22.05
C GLU A 54 10.17 6.03 -20.55
N GLU A 55 9.42 7.00 -20.04
CA GLU A 55 9.48 7.32 -18.61
C GLU A 55 8.59 6.43 -17.75
N LEU A 56 7.34 6.20 -18.17
CA LEU A 56 6.35 5.50 -17.34
C LEU A 56 6.10 4.06 -17.79
N GLY A 57 6.59 3.67 -18.97
CA GLY A 57 6.25 2.39 -19.58
C GLY A 57 4.79 2.32 -20.04
N LEU A 58 4.08 3.45 -20.18
CA LEU A 58 2.65 3.46 -20.50
C LEU A 58 2.43 3.84 -21.95
N ARG A 59 1.56 3.11 -22.63
CA ARG A 59 1.13 3.46 -23.99
C ARG A 59 -0.32 3.09 -24.22
N ARG A 60 -1.01 3.90 -25.01
CA ARG A 60 -2.33 3.56 -25.51
C ARG A 60 -2.21 2.69 -26.77
N LEU A 61 -2.81 1.52 -26.74
CA LEU A 61 -2.97 0.62 -27.88
C LEU A 61 -4.48 0.49 -28.16
N TRP A 62 -4.95 1.17 -29.21
CA TRP A 62 -6.38 1.26 -29.56
C TRP A 62 -7.23 1.86 -28.43
N THR A 63 -8.12 1.07 -27.85
CA THR A 63 -8.98 1.42 -26.71
C THR A 63 -8.36 1.03 -25.36
N HIS A 64 -7.22 0.32 -25.36
CA HIS A 64 -6.59 -0.21 -24.16
C HIS A 64 -5.32 0.55 -23.81
N TRP A 65 -5.02 0.58 -22.51
CA TRP A 65 -3.72 1.01 -22.01
C TRP A 65 -2.86 -0.20 -21.71
N ILE A 66 -1.62 -0.15 -22.13
CA ILE A 66 -0.62 -1.19 -21.93
C ILE A 66 0.54 -0.64 -21.11
N VAL A 67 1.18 -1.54 -20.36
CA VAL A 67 2.25 -1.24 -19.41
C VAL A 67 3.46 -2.10 -19.72
N ARG A 68 4.61 -1.48 -19.93
CA ARG A 68 5.94 -2.10 -19.96
C ARG A 68 6.51 -2.05 -18.55
N MET A 69 6.58 -3.21 -17.90
CA MET A 69 6.97 -3.31 -16.49
C MET A 69 8.38 -2.79 -16.20
N GLN A 70 9.32 -2.99 -17.13
CA GLN A 70 10.71 -2.55 -17.01
C GLN A 70 10.84 -1.08 -16.59
N ASN A 71 9.99 -0.20 -17.13
CA ASN A 71 10.02 1.23 -16.86
C ASN A 71 8.95 1.60 -15.82
N PHE A 72 7.80 0.92 -15.88
CA PHE A 72 6.72 1.12 -14.92
C PHE A 72 7.12 0.84 -13.47
N ARG A 73 8.09 -0.06 -13.21
CA ARG A 73 8.59 -0.34 -11.85
C ARG A 73 9.09 0.92 -11.14
N SER A 74 9.91 1.74 -11.80
CA SER A 74 10.45 2.97 -11.17
C SER A 74 9.32 3.94 -10.87
N PHE A 75 8.47 4.18 -11.86
CA PHE A 75 7.31 5.04 -11.72
C PHE A 75 6.34 4.56 -10.61
N TYR A 76 6.08 3.26 -10.54
CA TYR A 76 5.26 2.67 -9.49
C TYR A 76 5.89 2.94 -8.13
N ASN A 77 7.14 2.55 -7.91
CA ASN A 77 7.80 2.69 -6.60
C ASN A 77 7.88 4.14 -6.11
N GLU A 78 8.12 5.09 -7.01
CA GLU A 78 8.32 6.49 -6.65
C GLU A 78 7.02 7.28 -6.50
N GLN A 79 6.01 7.01 -7.36
CA GLN A 79 4.88 7.92 -7.52
C GLN A 79 3.51 7.28 -7.32
N LEU A 80 3.38 5.96 -7.47
CA LEU A 80 2.08 5.28 -7.43
C LEU A 80 1.92 4.27 -6.31
N ARG A 81 3.03 3.72 -5.79
CA ARG A 81 3.01 2.69 -4.75
C ARG A 81 2.18 3.26 -3.60
N PRO A 82 1.05 2.62 -3.26
CA PRO A 82 0.24 3.08 -2.15
C PRO A 82 1.13 3.13 -0.92
N ARG A 83 1.46 4.35 -0.48
CA ARG A 83 2.08 4.54 0.83
C ARG A 83 1.15 4.01 1.90
N VAL A 84 -0.16 4.03 1.65
CA VAL A 84 -1.21 3.60 2.57
C VAL A 84 -1.97 2.43 1.98
N ARG A 85 -1.90 1.27 2.63
CA ARG A 85 -2.65 0.05 2.32
C ARG A 85 -4.06 0.12 2.86
N THR A 86 -4.96 -0.66 2.24
CA THR A 86 -6.35 -0.78 2.66
C THR A 86 -6.52 -2.01 3.54
N VAL A 87 -7.29 -1.88 4.63
CA VAL A 87 -7.70 -3.03 5.45
C VAL A 87 -8.83 -3.74 4.72
N GLN A 88 -8.69 -5.04 4.47
CA GLN A 88 -9.72 -5.83 3.80
C GLN A 88 -10.92 -6.04 4.74
N LYS A 89 -12.13 -6.19 4.17
CA LYS A 89 -13.39 -6.24 4.94
C LYS A 89 -13.51 -7.47 5.83
N ASP A 90 -12.84 -8.55 5.45
CA ASP A 90 -12.82 -9.85 6.12
C ASP A 90 -11.62 -10.03 7.06
N TRP A 91 -10.74 -9.03 7.15
CA TRP A 91 -9.61 -9.08 8.07
C TRP A 91 -10.06 -8.97 9.53
N ASP A 92 -9.51 -9.86 10.34
CA ASP A 92 -9.49 -9.74 11.79
C ASP A 92 -8.20 -9.06 12.28
N MET A 93 -8.07 -8.89 13.60
CA MET A 93 -6.89 -8.30 14.21
C MET A 93 -5.60 -9.06 13.88
N LYS A 94 -5.65 -10.39 13.82
CA LYS A 94 -4.47 -11.24 13.55
C LYS A 94 -3.99 -11.06 12.12
N ALA A 95 -4.91 -11.09 11.15
CA ALA A 95 -4.63 -10.82 9.75
C ALA A 95 -4.03 -9.42 9.55
N LEU A 96 -4.58 -8.41 10.24
CA LEU A 96 -4.03 -7.05 10.19
C LEU A 96 -2.60 -6.99 10.73
N LEU A 97 -2.32 -7.59 11.90
CA LEU A 97 -0.99 -7.54 12.53
C LEU A 97 0.07 -8.36 11.79
N GLN A 98 -0.35 -9.37 11.01
CA GLN A 98 0.54 -10.09 10.08
C GLN A 98 0.80 -9.32 8.79
N ALA A 99 -0.07 -8.38 8.43
CA ALA A 99 0.11 -7.54 7.26
C ALA A 99 1.24 -6.53 7.48
N GLN A 100 2.11 -6.39 6.48
CA GLN A 100 3.15 -5.37 6.49
C GLN A 100 2.71 -4.10 5.77
N GLY A 101 3.17 -2.96 6.27
CA GLY A 101 3.01 -1.67 5.64
C GLY A 101 2.24 -0.67 6.50
N VAL A 102 1.86 0.42 5.86
CA VAL A 102 1.25 1.57 6.51
C VAL A 102 -0.23 1.64 6.16
N PHE A 103 -1.10 1.91 7.12
CA PHE A 103 -2.55 1.88 6.97
C PHE A 103 -3.18 3.15 7.55
N LEU A 104 -4.43 3.42 7.21
CA LEU A 104 -5.19 4.49 7.85
C LEU A 104 -5.47 4.14 9.32
N LEU A 105 -5.16 5.05 10.24
CA LEU A 105 -5.42 4.85 11.67
C LEU A 105 -6.88 4.50 11.97
N THR A 106 -7.82 5.11 11.24
CA THR A 106 -9.26 4.84 11.43
C THR A 106 -9.67 3.43 11.01
N GLU A 107 -8.97 2.83 10.06
CA GLU A 107 -9.25 1.45 9.61
C GLU A 107 -8.62 0.46 10.59
N VAL A 108 -7.37 0.72 11.02
CA VAL A 108 -6.66 -0.08 12.01
C VAL A 108 -7.42 -0.14 13.35
N CYS A 109 -7.85 1.01 13.87
CA CYS A 109 -8.59 1.09 15.13
C CYS A 109 -10.00 0.47 15.09
N ARG A 110 -10.50 -0.01 13.94
CA ARG A 110 -11.73 -0.81 13.92
C ARG A 110 -11.50 -2.24 14.38
N LEU A 111 -10.28 -2.75 14.18
CA LEU A 111 -9.92 -4.14 14.47
C LEU A 111 -9.12 -4.29 15.78
N ILE A 112 -8.61 -3.18 16.33
CA ILE A 112 -7.73 -3.17 17.50
C ILE A 112 -8.44 -2.44 18.65
N PRO A 113 -8.28 -2.85 19.92
CA PRO A 113 -8.97 -2.26 21.08
C PRO A 113 -8.45 -0.88 21.50
N VAL A 114 -8.21 0.02 20.54
CA VAL A 114 -7.81 1.42 20.77
C VAL A 114 -8.56 2.35 19.83
N THR A 115 -8.95 3.53 20.34
CA THR A 115 -9.71 4.49 19.53
C THR A 115 -8.79 5.39 18.70
N PRO A 116 -9.25 5.88 17.52
CA PRO A 116 -8.46 6.83 16.74
C PRO A 116 -8.11 8.10 17.51
N ASN A 117 -9.00 8.58 18.39
CA ASN A 117 -8.76 9.79 19.16
C ASN A 117 -7.65 9.62 20.21
N GLN A 118 -7.62 8.48 20.90
CA GLN A 118 -6.52 8.14 21.82
C GLN A 118 -5.19 8.11 21.08
N MET A 119 -5.15 7.46 19.90
CA MET A 119 -3.92 7.35 19.14
C MET A 119 -3.46 8.67 18.53
N ARG A 120 -4.39 9.51 18.05
CA ARG A 120 -4.10 10.88 17.61
C ARG A 120 -3.52 11.73 18.73
N TYR A 121 -4.05 11.59 19.94
CA TYR A 121 -3.52 12.30 21.11
C TYR A 121 -2.10 11.83 21.41
N ARG A 122 -1.87 10.51 21.53
CA ARG A 122 -0.54 9.95 21.77
C ARG A 122 0.47 10.37 20.70
N ALA A 123 0.08 10.34 19.42
CA ALA A 123 0.94 10.77 18.31
C ALA A 123 1.33 12.26 18.34
N ARG A 124 0.55 13.11 19.01
CA ARG A 124 0.87 14.53 19.19
C ARG A 124 1.72 14.79 20.43
N THR A 125 1.54 13.98 21.48
CA THR A 125 2.20 14.21 22.78
C THR A 125 3.53 13.48 22.91
N VAL A 126 3.73 12.39 22.17
CA VAL A 126 4.96 11.60 22.21
C VAL A 126 5.92 12.11 21.13
N PRO A 127 7.10 12.64 21.50
CA PRO A 127 8.16 12.91 20.54
C PRO A 127 8.50 11.63 19.78
N GLU A 128 8.71 11.74 18.46
CA GLU A 128 9.06 10.57 17.64
C GLU A 128 7.99 9.46 17.67
N ALA A 129 6.71 9.82 17.81
CA ALA A 129 5.59 8.86 17.79
C ALA A 129 5.58 7.96 16.55
N GLN A 130 6.13 8.43 15.42
CA GLN A 130 6.28 7.63 14.22
C GLN A 130 7.18 6.40 14.43
N THR A 131 8.31 6.54 15.11
CA THR A 131 9.27 5.45 15.31
C THR A 131 9.01 4.66 16.59
N THR A 132 8.32 5.26 17.57
CA THR A 132 8.07 4.64 18.88
C THR A 132 6.70 3.97 18.98
N ILE A 133 5.69 4.53 18.31
CA ILE A 133 4.30 4.03 18.31
C ILE A 133 3.91 3.56 16.90
N GLY A 134 4.58 4.03 15.85
CA GLY A 134 4.17 3.74 14.48
C GLY A 134 3.06 4.65 13.98
N VAL A 135 2.69 5.71 14.70
CA VAL A 135 1.54 6.57 14.34
C VAL A 135 1.99 8.00 14.06
N TRP A 136 1.61 8.55 12.92
CA TRP A 136 1.90 9.94 12.56
C TRP A 136 0.76 10.55 11.74
N LYS A 137 0.76 11.88 11.62
CA LYS A 137 -0.10 12.58 10.66
C LYS A 137 0.68 12.79 9.38
N ASP A 138 0.17 12.26 8.28
CA ASP A 138 0.76 12.47 6.96
C ASP A 138 0.49 13.91 6.49
N ASP A 139 1.54 14.59 6.06
CA ASP A 139 1.46 15.99 5.67
C ASP A 139 0.77 16.20 4.33
N ASP A 140 0.85 15.24 3.42
CA ASP A 140 0.24 15.35 2.09
C ASP A 140 -1.25 15.04 2.16
N MET A 141 -1.60 13.92 2.80
CA MET A 141 -2.96 13.42 2.89
C MET A 141 -3.76 14.05 4.03
N LYS A 142 -3.10 14.73 4.98
CA LYS A 142 -3.68 15.31 6.21
C LYS A 142 -4.45 14.30 7.09
N VAL A 143 -4.24 13.00 6.88
CA VAL A 143 -4.81 11.90 7.67
C VAL A 143 -3.77 11.30 8.61
N TYR A 144 -4.22 10.53 9.60
CA TYR A 144 -3.31 9.78 10.46
C TYR A 144 -3.06 8.39 9.89
N LEU A 145 -1.79 8.03 9.83
CA LEU A 145 -1.28 6.76 9.33
C LEU A 145 -0.68 5.95 10.47
N VAL A 146 -0.62 4.64 10.24
CA VAL A 146 -0.08 3.65 11.17
C VAL A 146 0.82 2.70 10.41
N ASP A 147 2.10 2.66 10.76
CA ASP A 147 2.98 1.56 10.40
C ASP A 147 2.66 0.38 11.31
N ILE A 148 2.10 -0.69 10.73
CA ILE A 148 1.65 -1.85 11.51
C ILE A 148 2.80 -2.56 12.20
N GLN A 149 4.02 -2.54 11.64
CA GLN A 149 5.14 -3.27 12.23
C GLN A 149 5.55 -2.62 13.56
N VAL A 150 5.77 -1.30 13.54
CA VAL A 150 6.10 -0.53 14.74
C VAL A 150 4.93 -0.53 15.73
N PHE A 151 3.70 -0.40 15.22
CA PHE A 151 2.51 -0.35 16.05
C PHE A 151 2.21 -1.67 16.74
N ALA A 152 2.41 -2.81 16.08
CA ALA A 152 2.25 -4.13 16.68
C ALA A 152 3.21 -4.35 17.84
N GLU A 153 4.48 -3.96 17.70
CA GLU A 153 5.45 -4.03 18.79
C GLU A 153 5.04 -3.16 19.97
N TRP A 154 4.55 -1.96 19.71
CA TRP A 154 4.06 -1.07 20.74
C TRP A 154 2.84 -1.63 21.47
N LEU A 155 1.86 -2.19 20.74
CA LEU A 155 0.68 -2.82 21.32
C LEU A 155 1.04 -4.00 22.25
N ARG A 156 2.05 -4.81 21.88
CA ARG A 156 2.58 -5.88 22.74
C ARG A 156 3.20 -5.31 24.02
N LYS A 157 4.02 -4.25 23.90
CA LYS A 157 4.65 -3.59 25.07
C LYS A 157 3.63 -3.02 26.04
N GLU A 158 2.54 -2.44 25.54
CA GLU A 158 1.45 -1.89 26.35
C GLU A 158 0.49 -2.98 26.86
N GLN A 159 0.74 -4.26 26.55
CA GLN A 159 -0.11 -5.40 26.90
C GLN A 159 -1.56 -5.24 26.42
N LEU A 160 -1.75 -4.61 25.26
CA LEU A 160 -3.07 -4.37 24.65
C LEU A 160 -3.51 -5.51 23.73
N LEU A 161 -2.73 -6.60 23.65
CA LEU A 161 -2.99 -7.79 22.82
C LEU A 161 -3.14 -9.06 23.66
N GLN A 162 -3.48 -8.94 24.95
CA GLN A 162 -3.50 -10.04 25.93
C GLN A 162 -4.36 -11.25 25.52
N ASP A 163 -5.27 -11.13 24.56
CA ASP A 163 -6.17 -12.21 24.12
C ASP A 163 -5.73 -12.96 22.84
N LEU A 164 -4.57 -12.65 22.24
CA LEU A 164 -4.10 -13.30 20.99
C LEU A 164 -3.02 -14.37 21.19
N GLU A 165 -2.42 -14.46 22.38
CA GLU A 165 -1.30 -15.38 22.67
C GLU A 165 -1.75 -16.71 23.31
N ASP A 166 -3.02 -16.85 23.69
CA ASP A 166 -3.56 -18.04 24.38
C ASP A 166 -4.08 -19.17 23.46
N GLU A 167 -3.98 -19.01 22.13
CA GLU A 167 -4.29 -20.10 21.18
C GLU A 167 -2.99 -20.73 20.63
N GLU A 168 -2.22 -21.41 21.48
CA GLU A 168 -1.37 -22.50 20.99
C GLU A 168 -2.27 -23.68 20.58
N PRO A 169 -2.03 -24.32 19.42
CA PRO A 169 -2.77 -25.52 19.06
C PRO A 169 -2.43 -26.63 20.07
N GLU A 170 -3.44 -27.14 20.79
CA GLU A 170 -3.32 -28.38 21.55
C GLU A 170 -2.71 -29.46 20.64
N ALA A 171 -1.51 -29.93 21.01
CA ALA A 171 -0.78 -31.02 20.36
C ALA A 171 -1.29 -32.39 20.83
#